data_AF-A0A353HBE1-F1
#
_entry.id   AF-A0A353HBE1-F1
#
_cell.length_a   1.000
_cell.length_b   1.000
_cell.length_c   1.000
_cell.angle_alpha   90.00
_cell.angle_beta   90.00
_cell.angle_gamma   90.00
#
_symmetry.space_group_name_H-M   'P 1'
#
loop_
_entity.id
_entity.type
_entity.pdbx_description
1 polymer ?
#
loop_
_entity_poly.entity_id
_entity_poly.type
_entity_poly.pdbx_seq_one_letter_code
_entity_poly.pdbx_strand_id
1 'polypeptide(L)'
;MAINTSNENLVQQFINEATNLYNYTSSKNMVGNPDYNSKYSVKLGKTVDKIVKAIINSPVDMEEFIKLLDSKDLLIAYLAAEYLYPLKPTKCLKIMKKFHDKLNDTIDKFTVRTKLEGILKQEAFFIDTYKNYINVKILTY
;
A
#
# COMPACT_ATOMS: atom_id res chain seq x y z
N MET A 1 -30.90 -16.06 14.93
CA MET A 1 -30.62 -15.36 13.67
C MET A 1 -29.12 -15.45 13.43
N ALA A 2 -28.70 -16.27 12.47
CA ALA A 2 -27.30 -16.35 12.06
C ALA A 2 -27.09 -15.31 10.95
N ILE A 3 -26.34 -14.25 11.23
CA ILE A 3 -25.88 -13.32 10.20
C ILE A 3 -24.66 -13.98 9.57
N ASN A 4 -24.89 -14.69 8.48
CA ASN A 4 -23.86 -15.34 7.69
C ASN A 4 -23.84 -14.66 6.31
N THR A 5 -23.22 -13.48 6.22
CA THR A 5 -22.86 -12.81 4.96
C THR A 5 -21.90 -11.65 5.25
N SER A 6 -20.61 -11.87 5.07
CA SER A 6 -19.72 -10.85 4.52
C SER A 6 -18.60 -11.55 3.76
N ASN A 7 -18.95 -12.09 2.60
CA ASN A 7 -18.01 -12.26 1.48
C ASN A 7 -17.72 -10.87 0.88
N GLU A 8 -17.32 -9.90 1.70
CA GLU A 8 -16.85 -8.61 1.20
C GLU A 8 -15.59 -8.88 0.39
N ASN A 9 -15.62 -8.49 -0.89
CA ASN A 9 -14.48 -8.55 -1.81
C ASN A 9 -13.22 -8.03 -1.09
N LEU A 10 -12.22 -8.90 -0.89
CA LEU A 10 -11.01 -8.58 -0.14
C LEU A 10 -10.24 -7.41 -0.76
N VAL A 11 -10.29 -7.27 -2.09
CA VAL A 11 -9.70 -6.15 -2.81
C VAL A 11 -10.43 -4.85 -2.47
N GLN A 12 -11.76 -4.88 -2.35
CA GLN A 12 -12.50 -3.70 -1.91
C GLN A 12 -12.20 -3.33 -0.45
N GLN A 13 -12.07 -4.32 0.44
CA GLN A 13 -11.64 -4.08 1.83
C GLN A 13 -10.24 -3.46 1.88
N PHE A 14 -9.31 -3.96 1.05
CA PHE A 14 -7.99 -3.36 0.90
C PHE A 14 -8.07 -1.89 0.49
N ILE A 15 -8.85 -1.57 -0.56
CA ILE A 15 -9.00 -0.20 -1.04
C ILE A 15 -9.49 0.71 0.09
N ASN A 16 -10.52 0.28 0.83
CA ASN A 16 -11.12 1.06 1.91
C ASN A 16 -10.11 1.31 3.05
N GLU A 17 -9.50 0.24 3.56
CA GLU A 17 -8.59 0.33 4.71
C GLU A 17 -7.25 1.01 4.37
N ALA A 18 -6.69 0.74 3.19
CA ALA A 18 -5.45 1.37 2.75
C ALA A 18 -5.66 2.87 2.46
N THR A 19 -6.80 3.25 1.89
CA THR A 19 -7.16 4.67 1.69
C THR A 19 -7.37 5.36 3.02
N ASN A 20 -8.05 4.71 3.97
CA ASN A 20 -8.24 5.25 5.32
C ASN A 20 -6.89 5.46 6.03
N LEU A 21 -6.00 4.46 5.98
CA LEU A 21 -4.65 4.58 6.52
C LEU A 21 -3.87 5.73 5.88
N TYR A 22 -3.87 5.82 4.55
CA TYR A 22 -3.19 6.89 3.84
C TYR A 22 -3.71 8.27 4.26
N ASN A 23 -5.02 8.45 4.27
CA ASN A 23 -5.63 9.71 4.68
C ASN A 23 -5.30 10.05 6.14
N TYR A 24 -5.37 9.08 7.05
CA TYR A 24 -5.07 9.28 8.47
C TYR A 24 -3.60 9.65 8.72
N THR A 25 -2.69 9.10 7.91
CA THR A 25 -1.24 9.35 8.01
C THR A 25 -0.73 10.47 7.12
N SER A 26 -1.58 11.04 6.26
CA SER A 26 -1.24 12.22 5.47
C SER A 26 -0.86 13.39 6.38
N SER A 27 0.08 14.21 5.91
CA SER A 27 0.58 15.34 6.68
C SER A 27 -0.54 16.28 7.16
N LYS A 28 -1.58 16.48 6.33
CA LYS A 28 -2.76 17.29 6.67
C LYS A 28 -3.52 16.81 7.91
N ASN A 29 -3.52 15.51 8.17
CA ASN A 29 -4.20 14.92 9.32
C ASN A 29 -3.26 14.61 10.49
N MET A 30 -1.95 14.53 10.25
CA MET A 30 -0.96 14.19 11.26
C MET A 30 -0.29 15.44 11.87
N VAL A 31 0.12 16.40 11.05
CA VAL A 31 0.95 17.52 11.47
C VAL A 31 0.12 18.55 12.18
N GLY A 32 0.45 18.83 13.45
CA GLY A 32 -0.26 19.80 14.27
C GLY A 32 -1.64 19.33 14.74
N ASN A 33 -2.03 18.08 14.48
CA ASN A 33 -3.29 17.52 14.97
C ASN A 33 -3.11 16.93 16.38
N PRO A 34 -3.70 17.53 17.43
CA PRO A 34 -3.59 17.00 18.79
C PRO A 34 -4.30 15.65 18.97
N ASP A 35 -5.25 15.32 18.10
CA ASP A 35 -6.02 14.06 18.14
C ASP A 35 -5.35 12.92 17.35
N TYR A 36 -4.21 13.19 16.71
CA TYR A 36 -3.47 12.15 16.01
C TYR A 36 -2.94 11.10 16.99
N ASN A 37 -3.24 9.83 16.70
CA ASN A 37 -2.90 8.69 17.53
C ASN A 37 -2.11 7.67 16.70
N SER A 38 -0.81 7.62 16.94
CA SER A 38 0.10 6.67 16.27
C SER A 38 -0.25 5.21 16.55
N LYS A 39 -0.87 4.87 17.69
CA LYS A 39 -1.33 3.50 17.94
C LYS A 39 -2.47 3.10 17.02
N TYR A 40 -3.32 4.06 16.64
CA TYR A 40 -4.41 3.81 15.71
C TYR A 40 -3.89 3.62 14.29
N SER A 41 -2.92 4.41 13.82
CA SER A 41 -2.30 4.19 12.51
C SER A 41 -1.59 2.84 12.42
N VAL A 42 -0.91 2.41 13.49
CA VAL A 42 -0.33 1.06 13.58
C VAL A 42 -1.40 -0.03 13.53
N LYS A 43 -2.56 0.18 14.17
CA LYS A 43 -3.68 -0.77 14.10
C LYS A 43 -4.22 -0.88 12.68
N LEU A 44 -4.42 0.25 11.99
CA LEU A 44 -4.86 0.28 10.59
C LEU A 44 -3.85 -0.43 9.68
N GLY A 45 -2.55 -0.16 9.82
CA GLY A 45 -1.51 -0.86 9.06
C GLY A 45 -1.56 -2.38 9.23
N LYS A 46 -1.73 -2.87 10.46
CA LYS A 46 -1.90 -4.30 10.73
C LYS A 46 -3.16 -4.89 10.12
N THR A 47 -4.24 -4.13 10.00
CA THR A 47 -5.47 -4.56 9.32
C THR A 47 -5.22 -4.72 7.82
N VAL A 48 -4.61 -3.71 7.19
CA VAL A 48 -4.24 -3.76 5.77
C VAL A 48 -3.32 -4.94 5.48
N ASP A 49 -2.31 -5.17 6.32
CA ASP A 49 -1.39 -6.30 6.17
C ASP A 49 -2.08 -7.67 6.22
N LYS A 50 -3.09 -7.82 7.08
CA LYS A 50 -3.89 -9.05 7.14
C LYS A 50 -4.71 -9.26 5.87
N ILE A 51 -5.32 -8.20 5.35
CA ILE A 51 -6.09 -8.25 4.10
C ILE A 51 -5.17 -8.62 2.93
N VAL A 52 -4.02 -7.96 2.79
CA VAL A 52 -3.04 -8.27 1.72
C VAL A 52 -2.57 -9.72 1.81
N LYS A 53 -2.31 -10.25 3.01
CA LYS A 53 -1.96 -11.67 3.20
C LYS A 53 -3.10 -12.60 2.79
N ALA A 54 -4.36 -12.24 3.03
CA ALA A 54 -5.50 -13.04 2.57
C ALA A 54 -5.60 -13.02 1.03
N ILE A 55 -5.45 -11.84 0.42
CA ILE A 55 -5.44 -11.66 -1.04
C ILE A 55 -4.36 -12.51 -1.70
N ILE A 56 -3.12 -12.48 -1.20
CA ILE A 56 -1.99 -13.21 -1.79
C ILE A 56 -2.20 -14.74 -1.77
N ASN A 57 -2.97 -15.24 -0.80
CA ASN A 57 -3.29 -16.67 -0.70
C ASN A 57 -4.52 -17.09 -1.53
N SER A 58 -5.14 -16.16 -2.28
CA SER A 58 -6.28 -16.40 -3.14
C SER A 58 -5.93 -16.04 -4.59
N PRO A 59 -5.84 -17.01 -5.52
CA PRO A 59 -5.51 -16.72 -6.92
C PRO A 59 -6.47 -15.72 -7.57
N VAL A 60 -7.78 -15.82 -7.26
CA VAL A 60 -8.82 -14.95 -7.82
C VAL A 60 -8.65 -13.51 -7.33
N ASP A 61 -8.51 -13.32 -6.01
CA ASP A 61 -8.34 -11.98 -5.43
C ASP A 61 -6.99 -11.37 -5.84
N MET A 62 -5.96 -12.20 -6.02
CA MET A 62 -4.64 -11.73 -6.46
C MET A 62 -4.67 -11.18 -7.89
N GLU A 63 -5.39 -11.82 -8.80
CA GLU A 63 -5.59 -11.30 -10.16
C GLU A 63 -6.33 -9.96 -10.15
N GLU A 64 -7.36 -9.83 -9.32
CA GLU A 64 -8.10 -8.58 -9.15
C GLU A 64 -7.22 -7.49 -8.50
N PHE A 65 -6.40 -7.86 -7.53
CA PHE A 65 -5.45 -6.96 -6.88
C PHE A 65 -4.40 -6.42 -7.86
N ILE A 66 -3.89 -7.26 -8.76
CA ILE A 66 -2.96 -6.85 -9.82
C ILE A 66 -3.60 -5.85 -10.79
N LYS A 67 -4.91 -5.97 -11.08
CA LYS A 67 -5.64 -5.02 -11.94
C LYS A 67 -5.73 -3.63 -11.33
N LEU A 68 -5.59 -3.48 -10.00
CA LEU A 68 -5.55 -2.15 -9.37
C LEU A 68 -4.36 -1.31 -9.85
N LEU A 69 -3.28 -1.92 -10.34
CA LEU A 69 -2.15 -1.19 -10.94
C LEU A 69 -2.55 -0.42 -12.21
N ASP A 70 -3.70 -0.75 -12.83
CA ASP A 70 -4.27 -0.05 -13.99
C ASP A 70 -5.44 0.86 -13.62
N SER A 71 -5.68 1.09 -12.32
CA SER A 71 -6.74 1.97 -11.85
C SER A 71 -6.58 3.40 -12.39
N LYS A 72 -7.70 4.00 -12.81
CA LYS A 72 -7.75 5.44 -13.16
C LYS A 72 -7.54 6.32 -11.94
N ASP A 73 -7.85 5.81 -10.75
CA ASP A 73 -7.52 6.48 -9.50
C ASP A 73 -6.05 6.21 -9.15
N LEU A 74 -5.25 7.27 -9.24
CA LEU A 74 -3.81 7.18 -9.01
C LEU A 74 -3.48 6.85 -7.55
N LEU A 75 -4.32 7.21 -6.57
CA LEU A 75 -4.12 6.83 -5.18
C LEU A 75 -4.29 5.32 -5.03
N ILE A 76 -5.36 4.74 -5.59
CA ILE A 76 -5.59 3.29 -5.55
C ILE A 76 -4.44 2.54 -6.24
N ALA A 77 -4.02 3.00 -7.42
CA ALA A 77 -2.89 2.41 -8.13
C ALA A 77 -1.60 2.47 -7.31
N TYR A 78 -1.35 3.61 -6.65
CA TYR A 78 -0.21 3.80 -5.76
C TYR A 78 -0.24 2.83 -4.57
N LEU A 79 -1.37 2.75 -3.86
CA LEU A 79 -1.53 1.86 -2.72
C LEU A 79 -1.29 0.40 -3.10
N ALA A 80 -1.84 -0.05 -4.23
CA ALA A 80 -1.57 -1.40 -4.74
C ALA A 80 -0.10 -1.59 -5.14
N ALA A 81 0.52 -0.58 -5.77
CA ALA A 81 1.92 -0.63 -6.17
C ALA A 81 2.87 -0.80 -4.98
N GLU A 82 2.52 -0.23 -3.82
CA GLU A 82 3.31 -0.41 -2.59
C GLU A 82 3.48 -1.89 -2.26
N TYR A 83 2.43 -2.69 -2.33
CA TYR A 83 2.46 -4.10 -1.95
C TYR A 83 2.85 -5.03 -3.11
N LEU A 84 2.59 -4.64 -4.36
CA LEU A 84 2.86 -5.46 -5.55
C LEU A 84 4.26 -5.24 -6.15
N TYR A 85 5.07 -4.36 -5.57
CA TYR A 85 6.43 -4.08 -6.04
C TYR A 85 7.26 -5.35 -6.34
N PRO A 86 7.29 -6.39 -5.47
CA PRO A 86 8.13 -7.56 -5.73
C PRO A 86 7.72 -8.38 -6.95
N LEU A 87 6.46 -8.25 -7.38
CA LEU A 87 5.90 -9.00 -8.51
C LEU A 87 5.95 -8.20 -9.82
N LYS A 88 5.79 -6.88 -9.75
CA LYS A 88 5.71 -5.98 -10.92
C LYS A 88 6.59 -4.73 -10.74
N PRO A 89 7.89 -4.88 -10.44
CA PRO A 89 8.73 -3.77 -9.94
C PRO A 89 8.74 -2.55 -10.85
N THR A 90 8.97 -2.75 -12.15
CA THR A 90 9.00 -1.67 -13.14
C THR A 90 7.68 -0.90 -13.22
N LYS A 91 6.53 -1.60 -13.15
CA LYS A 91 5.22 -0.96 -13.20
C LYS A 91 4.93 -0.20 -11.91
N CYS A 92 5.22 -0.82 -10.76
CA CYS A 92 5.02 -0.21 -9.46
C CYS A 92 5.86 1.06 -9.28
N LEU A 93 7.14 1.04 -9.65
CA LEU A 93 8.01 2.22 -9.57
C LEU A 93 7.51 3.38 -10.45
N LYS A 94 7.01 3.07 -11.67
CA LYS A 94 6.40 4.10 -12.54
C LYS A 94 5.16 4.73 -11.91
N ILE A 95 4.29 3.92 -11.29
CA ILE A 95 3.10 4.41 -10.60
C ILE A 95 3.48 5.26 -9.39
N MET A 96 4.40 4.78 -8.55
CA MET A 96 4.89 5.51 -7.38
C MET A 96 5.50 6.86 -7.77
N LYS A 97 6.32 6.90 -8.84
CA LYS A 97 6.88 8.15 -9.36
C LYS A 97 5.77 9.10 -9.85
N LYS A 98 4.80 8.60 -10.62
CA LYS A 98 3.67 9.41 -11.10
C LYS A 98 2.84 9.97 -9.94
N PHE A 99 2.63 9.19 -8.88
CA PHE A 99 1.93 9.64 -7.67
C PHE A 99 2.72 10.73 -6.95
N HIS A 100 4.03 10.52 -6.72
CA HIS A 100 4.94 11.53 -6.17
C HIS A 100 4.88 12.86 -6.93
N ASP A 101 4.90 12.80 -8.27
CA ASP A 101 4.91 14.01 -9.11
C ASP A 101 3.58 14.79 -9.03
N LYS A 102 2.48 14.11 -8.68
CA LYS A 102 1.15 14.73 -8.46
C LYS A 102 0.99 15.36 -7.07
N LEU A 103 1.81 14.96 -6.09
CA LEU A 103 1.69 15.49 -4.73
C LEU A 103 2.15 16.94 -4.66
N ASN A 104 1.30 17.78 -4.08
CA ASN A 104 1.58 19.19 -3.82
C ASN A 104 2.13 19.42 -2.40
N ASP A 105 1.72 18.58 -1.43
CA ASP A 105 2.18 18.71 -0.06
C ASP A 105 3.65 18.25 0.08
N THR A 106 4.47 19.08 0.72
CA THR A 106 5.92 18.85 0.78
C THR A 106 6.27 17.63 1.65
N ILE A 107 5.53 17.39 2.73
CA ILE A 107 5.79 16.29 3.67
C ILE A 107 5.35 14.97 3.05
N ASP A 108 4.16 14.94 2.44
CA ASP A 108 3.68 13.75 1.73
C ASP A 108 4.61 13.42 0.56
N LYS A 109 5.02 14.43 -0.21
CA LYS A 109 5.97 14.26 -1.32
C LYS A 109 7.33 13.73 -0.86
N PHE A 110 7.86 14.26 0.24
CA PHE A 110 9.09 13.76 0.86
C PHE A 110 8.97 12.29 1.29
N THR A 111 7.82 11.91 1.85
CA THR A 111 7.55 10.53 2.30
C THR A 111 7.58 9.56 1.12
N VAL A 112 6.86 9.88 0.03
CA VAL A 112 6.85 9.03 -1.16
C VAL A 112 8.23 8.98 -1.83
N ARG A 113 8.95 10.12 -1.90
CA ARG A 113 10.32 10.15 -2.44
C ARG A 113 11.27 9.26 -1.65
N THR A 114 11.23 9.34 -0.32
CA THR A 114 12.09 8.54 0.56
C THR A 114 11.86 7.04 0.33
N LYS A 115 10.59 6.62 0.21
CA LYS A 115 10.25 5.23 -0.11
C LYS A 115 10.77 4.80 -1.48
N LEU A 116 10.56 5.63 -2.51
CA LEU A 116 11.09 5.40 -3.87
C LEU A 116 12.60 5.22 -3.87
N GLU A 117 13.33 6.14 -3.24
CA GLU A 117 14.80 6.09 -3.17
C GLU A 117 15.28 4.86 -2.39
N GLY A 118 14.66 4.56 -1.25
CA GLY A 118 15.02 3.39 -0.46
C GLY A 118 14.80 2.07 -1.21
N ILE A 119 13.72 1.96 -1.97
CA ILE A 119 13.46 0.81 -2.85
C ILE A 119 14.53 0.73 -3.96
N LEU A 120 14.83 1.84 -4.64
CA LEU A 120 15.82 1.88 -5.72
C LEU A 120 17.24 1.57 -5.25
N LYS A 121 17.59 2.00 -4.04
CA LYS A 121 18.88 1.71 -3.39
C LYS A 121 18.93 0.32 -2.73
N GLN A 122 17.83 -0.43 -2.78
CA GLN A 122 17.65 -1.72 -2.13
C GLN A 122 17.96 -1.69 -0.62
N GLU A 123 17.60 -0.60 0.05
CA GLU A 123 17.78 -0.47 1.49
C GLU A 123 16.96 -1.53 2.25
N ALA A 124 17.63 -2.26 3.15
CA ALA A 124 17.06 -3.43 3.83
C ALA A 124 15.71 -3.15 4.50
N PHE A 125 15.55 -1.98 5.12
CA PHE A 125 14.29 -1.54 5.74
C PHE A 125 13.08 -1.63 4.80
N PHE A 126 13.24 -1.20 3.55
CA PHE A 126 12.16 -1.24 2.56
C PHE A 126 12.03 -2.61 1.91
N ILE A 127 13.14 -3.25 1.58
CA ILE A 127 13.17 -4.53 0.87
C ILE A 127 12.70 -5.70 1.75
N ASP A 128 13.08 -5.74 3.02
CA ASP A 128 12.72 -6.82 3.94
C ASP A 128 11.23 -6.82 4.27
N THR A 129 10.60 -5.65 4.24
CA THR A 129 9.14 -5.52 4.38
C THR A 129 8.42 -6.36 3.33
N TYR A 130 8.95 -6.44 2.10
CA TYR A 130 8.37 -7.23 1.03
C TYR A 130 8.54 -8.73 1.14
N LYS A 131 9.65 -9.19 1.74
CA LYS A 131 9.90 -10.62 2.00
C LYS A 131 8.82 -11.23 2.91
N ASN A 132 8.19 -10.42 3.74
CA ASN A 132 7.16 -10.86 4.69
C ASN A 132 5.78 -11.11 4.05
N TYR A 133 5.53 -10.61 2.83
CA TYR A 133 4.23 -10.77 2.16
C TYR A 133 4.25 -11.83 1.08
N ILE A 134 5.36 -11.97 0.36
CA ILE A 134 5.43 -12.83 -0.81
C ILE A 134 6.67 -13.71 -0.65
N ASN A 135 6.47 -15.03 -0.69
CA ASN A 135 7.52 -16.04 -0.61
C ASN A 135 8.35 -16.10 -1.93
N VAL A 136 8.73 -14.93 -2.45
CA VAL A 136 9.38 -14.75 -3.74
C VAL A 136 10.80 -14.24 -3.48
N LYS A 137 11.80 -14.93 -4.05
CA LYS A 137 13.15 -14.39 -4.17
C LYS A 137 13.05 -13.04 -4.88
N ILE A 138 13.29 -11.94 -4.15
CA ILE A 138 13.33 -10.60 -4.71
C ILE A 138 14.40 -10.61 -5.80
N LEU A 139 14.00 -10.41 -7.05
CA LEU A 139 14.90 -10.34 -8.18
C LEU A 139 15.68 -9.02 -8.06
N THR A 140 16.95 -9.14 -7.69
CA THR A 140 17.93 -8.05 -7.73
C THR A 140 18.28 -7.77 -9.19
N TYR A 141 18.04 -6.52 -9.63
CA TYR A 141 18.55 -5.97 -10.89
C TYR A 141 19.76 -5.10 -10.59
#